data_AF-A0A6B8JMT9-F1
#
_entry.id   AF-A0A6B8JMT9-F1
#
_cell.length_a   1.000
_cell.length_b   1.000
_cell.length_c   1.000
_cell.angle_alpha   90.00
_cell.angle_beta   90.00
_cell.angle_gamma   90.00
#
_symmetry.space_group_name_H-M   'P 1'
#
loop_
_entity.id
_entity.type
_entity.pdbx_description
1 polymer ?
#
loop_
_entity_poly.entity_id
_entity_poly.type
_entity_poly.pdbx_seq_one_letter_code
_entity_poly.pdbx_strand_id
1 'polypeptide(L)'
;MDRQDAVSAAELTRQVRQALEPALPCGPSLIPLDILTAISLARDAGEPLSVKQLLVTLPYSVTGIRYNLSRLVAQGWVLKVPVENDRRRIKLLPDKRADQALARVRSNLIGAAGEAIKH
;
A
#
# COMPACT_ATOMS: atom_id res chain seq x y z
N MET A 1 25.18 -34.55 10.64
CA MET A 1 24.98 -34.06 12.01
C MET A 1 24.49 -32.63 11.92
N ASP A 2 23.23 -32.47 12.29
CA ASP A 2 22.38 -31.32 12.00
C ASP A 2 22.82 -30.02 12.66
N ARG A 3 22.87 -28.97 11.85
CA ARG A 3 22.71 -27.59 12.32
C ARG A 3 22.04 -26.79 11.21
N GLN A 4 20.82 -27.21 10.86
CA GLN A 4 19.89 -26.28 10.23
C GLN A 4 19.59 -25.23 11.29
N ASP A 5 20.21 -24.06 11.18
CA ASP A 5 19.92 -22.91 12.01
C ASP A 5 18.42 -22.65 11.89
N ALA A 6 17.67 -22.98 12.94
CA ALA A 6 16.26 -22.71 13.02
C ALA A 6 16.10 -21.19 13.10
N VAL A 7 16.00 -20.55 11.95
CA VAL A 7 15.71 -19.13 11.82
C VAL A 7 14.47 -18.88 12.66
N SER A 8 14.59 -18.05 13.69
CA SER A 8 13.45 -17.74 14.55
C SER A 8 12.33 -17.13 13.71
N ALA A 9 11.07 -17.35 14.09
CA ALA A 9 9.92 -16.80 13.36
C ALA A 9 10.03 -15.27 13.18
N ALA A 10 10.58 -14.57 14.17
CA ALA A 10 10.83 -13.13 14.11
C ALA A 10 11.88 -12.77 13.03
N GLU A 11 12.97 -13.53 12.96
CA GLU A 11 14.03 -13.31 11.97
C GLU A 11 13.56 -13.61 10.55
N LEU A 12 12.79 -14.68 10.36
CA LEU A 12 12.17 -14.98 9.07
C LEU A 12 11.22 -13.85 8.64
N THR A 13 10.38 -13.37 9.55
CA THR A 13 9.45 -12.26 9.28
C THR A 13 10.20 -10.97 8.92
N ARG A 14 11.32 -10.69 9.59
CA ARG A 14 12.19 -9.55 9.29
C ARG A 14 12.79 -9.66 7.89
N GLN A 15 13.29 -10.84 7.52
CA GLN A 15 13.86 -11.10 6.20
C GLN A 15 12.81 -10.95 5.10
N VAL A 16 11.60 -11.46 5.30
CA VAL A 16 10.48 -11.28 4.34
C VAL A 16 10.18 -9.79 4.16
N ARG A 17 10.07 -9.02 5.25
CA ARG A 17 9.86 -7.57 5.17
C ARG A 17 10.96 -6.85 4.39
N GLN A 18 12.22 -7.18 4.65
CA GLN A 18 13.36 -6.58 3.95
C GLN A 18 13.41 -6.96 2.47
N ALA A 19 13.07 -8.21 2.13
CA ALA A 19 12.99 -8.66 0.75
C ALA A 19 11.88 -7.94 -0.04
N LEU A 20 10.78 -7.57 0.62
CA LEU A 20 9.69 -6.81 0.00
C LEU A 20 10.02 -5.33 -0.19
N GLU A 21 10.81 -4.72 0.71
CA GLU A 21 11.07 -3.27 0.73
C GLU A 21 11.45 -2.66 -0.64
N PRO A 22 12.38 -3.23 -1.44
CA PRO A 22 12.75 -2.68 -2.75
C PRO A 22 11.60 -2.69 -3.76
N ALA A 23 10.63 -3.58 -3.58
CA ALA A 23 9.47 -3.71 -4.45
C ALA A 23 8.30 -2.83 -4.02
N LEU A 24 8.25 -2.36 -2.77
CA LEU A 24 7.11 -1.61 -2.25
C LEU A 24 7.03 -0.17 -2.80
N PRO A 25 5.83 0.31 -3.15
CA PRO A 25 5.62 1.72 -3.44
C PRO A 25 5.87 2.56 -2.19
N CYS A 26 6.43 3.76 -2.37
CA CYS A 26 6.66 4.74 -1.30
C CYS A 26 7.68 4.33 -0.22
N GLY A 27 8.48 3.28 -0.44
CA GLY A 27 9.56 2.85 0.45
C GLY A 27 9.11 1.87 1.54
N PRO A 28 9.90 1.67 2.61
CA PRO A 28 9.69 0.58 3.59
C PRO A 28 8.46 0.69 4.49
N SER A 29 7.86 1.87 4.56
CA SER A 29 6.80 2.13 5.51
C SER A 29 5.50 1.46 5.07
N LEU A 30 4.88 0.68 5.97
CA LEU A 30 3.59 0.04 5.67
C LEU A 30 2.43 1.03 5.69
N ILE A 31 2.49 2.12 6.47
CA ILE A 31 1.34 3.03 6.57
C ILE A 31 1.01 3.66 5.20
N PRO A 32 1.98 4.23 4.44
CA PRO A 32 1.72 4.70 3.07
C PRO A 32 1.22 3.60 2.13
N LEU A 33 1.79 2.39 2.21
CA LEU A 33 1.37 1.25 1.41
C LEU A 33 -0.08 0.88 1.67
N ASP A 34 -0.47 0.77 2.94
CA ASP A 34 -1.82 0.39 3.36
C ASP A 34 -2.84 1.48 3.00
N ILE A 35 -2.46 2.76 3.08
CA ILE A 35 -3.29 3.86 2.59
C ILE A 35 -3.52 3.73 1.08
N LEU A 36 -2.46 3.49 0.30
CA LEU A 36 -2.57 3.37 -1.15
C LEU A 36 -3.38 2.16 -1.59
N THR A 37 -3.15 1.00 -0.96
CA THR A 37 -3.89 -0.22 -1.27
C THR A 37 -5.37 -0.08 -0.89
N ALA A 38 -5.69 0.47 0.28
CA ALA A 38 -7.08 0.70 0.69
C ALA A 38 -7.83 1.64 -0.28
N ILE A 39 -7.20 2.75 -0.69
CA ILE A 39 -7.80 3.69 -1.65
C ILE A 39 -7.97 3.02 -3.02
N SER A 40 -6.98 2.26 -3.48
CA SER A 40 -7.02 1.58 -4.79
C SER A 40 -8.10 0.51 -4.83
N LEU A 41 -8.15 -0.37 -3.82
CA LEU A 41 -9.17 -1.43 -3.70
C LEU A 41 -10.59 -0.85 -3.65
N ALA A 42 -10.78 0.23 -2.89
CA ALA A 42 -12.08 0.87 -2.78
C ALA A 42 -12.53 1.54 -4.09
N ARG A 43 -11.61 2.19 -4.81
CA ARG A 43 -11.88 2.68 -6.17
C ARG A 43 -12.25 1.53 -7.11
N ASP A 44 -11.48 0.45 -7.10
CA ASP A 44 -11.68 -0.69 -8.02
C ASP A 44 -13.01 -1.41 -7.73
N ALA A 45 -13.49 -1.36 -6.48
CA ALA A 45 -14.82 -1.79 -6.08
C ALA A 45 -15.95 -0.80 -6.44
N GLY A 46 -15.63 0.34 -7.06
CA GLY A 46 -16.60 1.38 -7.44
C GLY A 46 -17.03 2.30 -6.28
N GLU A 47 -16.44 2.16 -5.10
CA GLU A 47 -16.76 2.98 -3.93
C GLU A 47 -15.52 3.69 -3.35
N PRO A 48 -15.03 4.77 -4.00
CA PRO A 48 -13.90 5.54 -3.49
C PRO A 48 -14.09 5.99 -2.03
N LEU A 49 -13.02 5.94 -1.24
CA LEU A 49 -13.08 6.30 0.18
C LEU A 49 -13.13 7.82 0.37
N SER A 50 -13.88 8.27 1.36
CA SER A 50 -13.64 9.57 1.99
C SER A 50 -12.50 9.47 3.01
N VAL A 51 -11.95 10.61 3.45
CA VAL A 51 -10.97 10.63 4.55
C VAL A 51 -11.53 9.96 5.81
N LYS A 52 -12.80 10.20 6.14
CA LYS A 52 -13.44 9.59 7.32
C LYS A 52 -13.48 8.07 7.21
N GLN A 53 -13.83 7.53 6.04
CA GLN A 53 -13.86 6.08 5.80
C GLN A 53 -12.45 5.48 5.87
N LEU A 54 -11.44 6.14 5.30
CA LEU A 54 -10.05 5.69 5.40
C LEU A 54 -9.59 5.57 6.86
N LEU A 55 -9.93 6.56 7.69
CA LEU A 55 -9.53 6.59 9.11
C LEU A 55 -10.12 5.44 9.94
N VAL A 56 -11.28 4.90 9.57
CA VAL A 56 -11.89 3.75 10.26
C VAL A 56 -11.51 2.41 9.63
N THR A 57 -10.95 2.42 8.42
CA THR A 57 -10.55 1.20 7.69
C THR A 57 -9.20 0.68 8.15
N LEU A 58 -8.26 1.56 8.48
CA LEU A 58 -6.88 1.18 8.77
C LEU A 58 -6.62 1.08 10.28
N PRO A 59 -5.85 0.09 10.75
CA PRO A 59 -5.54 -0.13 12.16
C PRO A 59 -4.40 0.78 12.66
N TYR A 60 -4.43 2.06 12.30
CA TYR A 60 -3.40 3.04 12.65
C TYR A 60 -4.00 4.25 13.37
N SER A 61 -3.16 5.03 14.05
CA SER A 61 -3.61 6.25 14.69
C SER A 61 -4.14 7.26 13.65
N VAL A 62 -5.18 8.01 14.02
CA VAL A 62 -5.77 9.04 13.16
C VAL A 62 -4.71 10.05 12.72
N THR A 63 -3.82 10.46 13.62
CA THR A 63 -2.71 11.37 13.33
C THR A 63 -1.72 10.75 12.33
N GLY A 64 -1.36 9.47 12.52
CA GLY A 64 -0.45 8.76 11.62
C GLY A 64 -1.02 8.65 10.20
N ILE A 65 -2.31 8.32 10.07
CA ILE A 65 -2.98 8.24 8.76
C ILE A 65 -3.02 9.62 8.11
N ARG A 66 -3.43 10.67 8.83
CA ARG A 66 -3.51 12.04 8.28
C ARG A 66 -2.16 12.57 7.83
N TYR A 67 -1.11 12.34 8.62
CA TYR A 67 0.24 12.75 8.27
C TYR A 67 0.71 12.08 6.97
N ASN A 68 0.59 10.75 6.88
CA ASN A 68 1.02 10.01 5.69
C ASN A 68 0.14 10.33 4.47
N LEU A 69 -1.17 10.46 4.63
CA LEU A 69 -2.08 10.85 3.56
C LEU A 69 -1.73 12.23 2.99
N SER A 70 -1.46 13.22 3.84
CA SER A 70 -1.07 14.55 3.38
C SER A 70 0.23 14.51 2.58
N ARG A 71 1.21 13.70 2.98
CA ARG A 71 2.45 13.48 2.22
C ARG A 71 2.20 12.79 0.88
N LEU A 72 1.36 11.76 0.86
CA LEU A 72 0.98 11.06 -0.38
C LEU A 72 0.28 11.98 -1.37
N VAL A 73 -0.61 12.86 -0.89
CA VAL A 73 -1.25 13.89 -1.72
C VAL A 73 -0.22 14.89 -2.25
N ALA A 74 0.65 15.42 -1.39
CA ALA A 74 1.68 16.38 -1.79
C ALA A 74 2.69 15.80 -2.81
N GLN A 75 2.93 14.50 -2.74
CA GLN A 75 3.84 13.79 -3.65
C GLN A 75 3.15 13.25 -4.92
N GLY A 76 1.86 13.55 -5.12
CA GLY A 76 1.12 13.13 -6.30
C GLY A 76 0.83 11.63 -6.36
N TRP A 77 0.69 10.96 -5.21
CA TRP A 77 0.25 9.56 -5.15
C TRP A 77 -1.26 9.43 -4.98
N VAL A 78 -1.92 10.42 -4.35
CA VAL A 78 -3.35 10.42 -4.06
C VAL A 78 -3.98 11.74 -4.50
N LEU A 79 -5.12 11.64 -5.16
CA LEU A 79 -5.95 12.76 -5.56
C LEU A 79 -7.12 12.93 -4.60
N LYS A 80 -7.47 14.19 -4.31
CA LYS A 80 -8.69 14.57 -3.57
C LYS A 80 -9.69 15.14 -4.56
N VAL A 81 -10.77 14.43 -4.82
CA VAL A 81 -11.78 14.79 -5.82
C VAL A 81 -13.09 15.15 -5.12
N PRO A 82 -13.69 16.32 -5.40
CA PRO A 82 -15.02 16.66 -4.90
C PRO A 82 -16.09 15.78 -5.54
N VAL A 83 -17.13 15.41 -4.79
CA VAL A 83 -18.30 14.72 -5.33
C VAL A 83 -19.18 15.72 -6.07
N GLU A 84 -19.67 15.36 -7.27
CA GLU A 84 -20.43 16.26 -8.16
C GLU A 84 -21.66 16.90 -7.48
N ASN A 85 -22.38 16.12 -6.67
CA ASN A 85 -23.60 16.59 -5.97
C ASN A 85 -23.35 17.18 -4.58
N ASP A 86 -22.12 17.11 -4.05
CA ASP A 86 -21.75 17.76 -2.80
C ASP A 86 -20.23 17.99 -2.76
N ARG A 87 -19.81 19.20 -3.14
CA ARG A 87 -18.40 19.61 -3.16
C ARG A 87 -17.75 19.60 -1.77
N ARG A 88 -18.54 19.52 -0.69
CA ARG A 88 -18.02 19.35 0.68
C ARG A 88 -17.58 17.92 0.94
N ARG A 89 -18.05 16.96 0.15
CA ARG A 89 -17.63 15.56 0.22
C ARG A 89 -16.44 15.36 -0.71
N ILE A 90 -15.29 15.06 -0.13
CA ILE A 90 -14.06 14.73 -0.85
C ILE A 90 -13.89 13.22 -0.86
N LYS A 91 -13.65 12.67 -2.05
CA LYS A 91 -13.24 11.30 -2.28
C LYS A 91 -11.74 11.24 -2.58
N LEU A 92 -11.13 10.14 -2.17
CA LEU A 92 -9.73 9.82 -2.38
C LEU A 92 -9.64 8.87 -3.57
N LEU A 93 -8.79 9.20 -4.53
CA LEU A 93 -8.46 8.33 -5.66
C LEU A 93 -6.95 8.16 -5.73
N PRO A 94 -6.44 6.99 -6.16
CA PRO A 94 -5.02 6.87 -6.50
C PRO A 94 -4.73 7.72 -7.74
N ASP A 95 -3.55 8.33 -7.78
CA ASP A 95 -3.03 8.91 -9.01
C ASP A 95 -2.51 7.81 -9.95
N LYS A 96 -2.32 8.12 -11.24
CA LYS A 96 -1.68 7.23 -12.21
C LYS A 96 -0.34 6.70 -11.72
N ARG A 97 0.43 7.52 -10.98
CA ARG A 97 1.69 7.11 -10.35
C ARG A 97 1.50 5.92 -9.40
N ALA A 98 0.45 5.93 -8.59
CA ALA A 98 0.15 4.86 -7.66
C ALA A 98 -0.22 3.58 -8.40
N ASP A 99 -1.08 3.68 -9.43
CA ASP A 99 -1.46 2.53 -10.26
C ASP A 99 -0.25 1.87 -10.93
N GLN A 100 0.64 2.67 -11.50
CA GLN A 100 1.86 2.17 -12.12
C GLN A 100 2.77 1.46 -11.12
N ALA A 101 2.92 2.01 -9.91
CA ALA A 101 3.77 1.41 -8.89
C ALA A 101 3.18 0.08 -8.39
N LEU A 102 1.87 0.01 -8.14
CA LEU A 102 1.19 -1.23 -7.76
C LEU A 102 1.27 -2.29 -8.87
N ALA A 103 1.14 -1.88 -10.14
CA ALA A 103 1.32 -2.78 -11.29
C ALA A 103 2.74 -3.34 -11.39
N ARG A 104 3.77 -2.55 -11.05
CA ARG A 104 5.17 -3.02 -10.98
C ARG A 104 5.36 -4.04 -9.86
N VAL A 105 4.80 -3.79 -8.68
CA VAL A 105 4.84 -4.77 -7.56
C VAL A 105 4.24 -6.09 -8.00
N ARG A 106 3.05 -6.06 -8.60
CA ARG A 106 2.38 -7.25 -9.13
C ARG A 106 3.26 -8.00 -10.12
N SER A 107 3.87 -7.28 -11.06
CA SER A 107 4.73 -7.89 -12.10
C SER A 107 5.97 -8.54 -11.50
N ASN A 108 6.61 -7.89 -10.52
CA ASN A 108 7.79 -8.41 -9.84
C ASN A 108 7.48 -9.66 -9.00
N LEU A 109 6.35 -9.67 -8.29
CA LEU A 109 5.93 -10.81 -7.48
C LEU A 109 5.55 -12.02 -8.33
N ILE A 110 4.83 -11.81 -9.44
CA ILE A 110 4.50 -12.90 -10.39
C ILE A 110 5.77 -13.44 -11.06
N GLY A 111 6.70 -12.57 -11.45
CA GLY A 111 7.98 -12.97 -12.02
C GLY A 111 8.80 -13.82 -11.05
N ALA A 112 8.96 -13.36 -9.81
CA ALA A 112 9.68 -14.10 -8.77
C ALA A 112 9.02 -15.46 -8.44
N ALA A 113 7.69 -15.51 -8.38
CA ALA A 113 6.96 -16.77 -8.17
C ALA A 113 7.12 -17.74 -9.35
N GLY A 114 7.23 -17.25 -10.59
CA GLY A 114 7.48 -18.06 -11.78
C GLY A 114 8.90 -18.63 -11.86
N GLU A 115 9.89 -17.96 -11.28
CA GLU A 115 11.28 -18.46 -11.18
C GLU A 115 11.43 -19.51 -10.08
N ALA A 116 10.71 -19.36 -8.96
CA ALA A 116 10.74 -20.32 -7.85
C ALA A 116 10.14 -21.71 -8.17
N ILE A 117 9.36 -21.84 -9.25
CA ILE A 117 8.74 -23.11 -9.69
C ILE A 117 9.62 -23.87 -10.69
N LYS A 118 10.68 -23.23 -11.23
CA LYS A 118 11.58 -23.84 -12.22
C LYS A 118 12.81 -24.53 -11.62
N HIS A 119 12.93 -24.54 -10.29
CA HIS A 119 14.01 -25.17 -9.53
C HIS A 119 13.44 -26.06 -8.44
#